data_AF-A0A084SGI5-F1
#
_entry.id   AF-A0A084SGI5-F1
#
_cell.length_a   1.000
_cell.length_b   1.000
_cell.length_c   1.000
_cell.angle_alpha   90.00
_cell.angle_beta   90.00
_cell.angle_gamma   90.00
#
_symmetry.space_group_name_H-M   'P 1'
#
loop_
_entity.id
_entity.type
_entity.pdbx_description
1 polymer ?
#
loop_
_entity_poly.entity_id
_entity_poly.type
_entity_poly.pdbx_seq_one_letter_code
_entity_poly.pdbx_strand_id
1 'polypeptide(L)' 'MLLTFAHYLARHFAEQGHLGVKVRADVFVSLHGWPRQRLVDPTVDLAAVGTWGDLLCWVLPFREVNPP' A
#
# COMPACT_ATOMS: atom_id res chain seq x y z
N MET A 1 0.57 0.28 -9.58
CA MET A 1 1.91 -0.31 -9.41
C MET A 1 2.09 -0.98 -8.04
N LEU A 2 1.86 -0.29 -6.91
CA LEU A 2 2.07 -0.87 -5.57
C LEU A 2 1.26 -2.16 -5.33
N LEU A 3 -0.05 -2.11 -5.57
CA LEU A 3 -0.93 -3.27 -5.40
C LEU A 3 -0.52 -4.45 -6.31
N THR A 4 -0.25 -4.17 -7.59
CA THR A 4 0.24 -5.16 -8.56
C THR A 4 1.52 -5.85 -8.08
N PHE A 5 2.46 -5.07 -7.52
CA PHE A 5 3.71 -5.62 -7.02
C PHE A 5 3.52 -6.43 -5.73
N ALA A 6 2.59 -6.04 -4.86
CA ALA A 6 2.24 -6.83 -3.68
C ALA A 6 1.68 -8.20 -4.06
N HIS A 7 0.79 -8.27 -5.07
CA HIS A 7 0.30 -9.54 -5.61
C HIS A 7 1.41 -10.37 -6.25
N TYR A 8 2.33 -9.73 -6.98
CA TYR A 8 3.49 -10.40 -7.54
C TYR A 8 4.36 -11.04 -6.44
N LEU A 9 4.68 -10.30 -5.37
CA LEU A 9 5.48 -10.81 -4.26
C LEU A 9 4.81 -11.99 -3.57
N ALA A 10 3.49 -11.88 -3.30
CA ALA A 10 2.74 -12.99 -2.71
C ALA A 10 2.79 -14.25 -3.57
N ARG A 11 2.63 -14.10 -4.90
CA ARG A 11 2.75 -15.23 -5.83
C ARG A 11 4.17 -15.80 -5.87
N HIS A 12 5.19 -14.94 -5.93
CA HIS A 12 6.59 -15.36 -5.99
C HIS A 12 7.00 -16.24 -4.79
N PHE A 13 6.61 -15.83 -3.58
CA PHE A 13 6.91 -16.62 -2.38
C PHE A 13 6.03 -17.87 -2.24
N ALA A 14 4.79 -17.83 -2.74
CA ALA A 14 3.96 -19.03 -2.80
C ALA A 14 4.56 -20.11 -3.72
N GLU A 15 5.13 -19.72 -4.86
CA GLU A 15 5.85 -20.62 -5.79
C GLU A 15 7.09 -21.27 -5.13
N GLN A 16 7.64 -20.65 -4.08
CA GLN A 16 8.75 -21.19 -3.29
C GLN A 16 8.28 -22.05 -2.09
N GLY A 17 6.97 -22.25 -1.93
CA GLY A 17 6.38 -23.02 -0.83
C GLY A 17 6.07 -22.20 0.43
N HIS A 18 6.23 -20.88 0.41
CA HIS A 18 5.84 -20.02 1.51
C HIS A 18 4.37 -19.63 1.42
N LEU A 19 3.55 -20.28 2.25
CA LEU A 19 2.12 -20.00 2.36
C LEU A 19 1.85 -18.84 3.33
N GLY A 20 0.80 -18.05 3.04
CA GLY A 20 0.33 -16.99 3.95
C GLY A 20 1.22 -15.74 4.00
N VAL A 21 1.94 -15.45 2.91
CA VAL A 21 2.76 -14.23 2.77
C VAL A 21 1.86 -12.99 2.88
N LYS A 22 2.28 -12.05 3.73
CA LYS A 22 1.63 -10.75 3.91
C LYS A 22 2.55 -9.65 3.39
N VAL A 23 2.00 -8.71 2.64
CA VAL A 23 2.76 -7.58 2.08
C VAL A 23 2.20 -6.28 2.63
N ARG A 24 3.03 -5.56 3.40
CA ARG A 24 2.73 -4.23 3.93
C ARG A 24 3.73 -3.24 3.37
N ALA A 25 3.31 -2.00 3.18
CA ALA A 25 4.17 -0.95 2.63
C ALA A 25 4.15 0.30 3.49
N ASP A 26 5.33 0.85 3.76
CA ASP A 26 5.48 2.14 4.42
C ASP A 26 5.73 3.23 3.37
N VAL A 27 4.66 3.89 2.92
CA VAL A 27 4.69 4.80 1.78
C VAL A 27 4.33 6.22 2.20
N PHE A 28 5.22 7.16 1.87
CA PHE A 28 5.00 8.59 2.07
C PHE A 28 5.11 9.33 0.74
N VAL A 29 4.26 10.33 0.55
CA VAL A 29 4.26 11.21 -0.63
C VAL A 29 4.17 12.67 -0.21
N SER A 30 4.72 13.56 -1.03
CA SER A 30 4.49 15.00 -0.93
C SER A 30 3.60 15.42 -2.09
N LEU A 31 2.62 16.28 -1.80
CA LEU A 31 1.76 16.88 -2.81
C LEU A 31 2.20 18.34 -3.00
N HIS A 32 2.63 18.74 -4.20
CA HIS A 32 2.98 20.15 -4.50
C HIS A 32 3.90 20.86 -3.49
N GLY A 33 4.91 20.16 -2.94
CA GLY A 33 5.84 20.74 -1.96
C GLY A 33 5.31 20.79 -0.53
N TRP A 34 4.12 20.27 -0.28
CA TRP A 34 3.57 20.11 1.07
C TRP A 34 4.37 19.07 1.85
N PRO A 35 4.36 19.13 3.20
CA PRO A 35 5.02 18.12 4.04
C PRO A 35 4.64 16.70 3.63
N ARG A 36 5.61 15.78 3.65
CA ARG A 36 5.37 14.37 3.33
C ARG A 36 4.30 13.78 4.25
N GLN A 37 3.35 13.07 3.67
CA GLN A 37 2.29 12.39 4.39
C GLN A 37 2.23 10.93 4.01
N ARG A 38 1.80 10.11 4.97
CA ARG A 38 1.59 8.69 4.76
C ARG A 38 0.45 8.48 3.78
N LEU A 39 0.73 7.77 2.69
CA LEU A 39 -0.26 7.45 1.66
C LEU A 39 -0.93 6.10 1.92
N VAL A 40 -0.19 5.13 2.49
CA VAL A 40 -0.65 3.75 2.65
C VAL A 40 -0.82 3.41 4.12
N ASP A 41 -1.94 2.79 4.46
CA ASP A 41 -2.17 2.23 5.78
C ASP A 41 -1.19 1.07 6.01
N PRO A 42 -0.26 1.17 6.99
CA PRO A 42 0.78 0.18 7.22
C PRO A 42 0.21 -1.11 7.83
N THR A 43 -1.04 -1.10 8.30
CA THR A 43 -1.66 -2.26 8.93
C THR A 43 -2.29 -3.21 7.91
N VAL A 44 -2.62 -2.70 6.72
CA VAL A 44 -3.31 -3.44 5.67
C VAL A 44 -2.35 -4.37 4.92
N ASP A 45 -2.78 -5.61 4.74
CA ASP A 45 -2.11 -6.58 3.88
C ASP A 45 -2.51 -6.37 2.41
N LEU A 46 -1.62 -5.73 1.65
CA LEU A 46 -1.82 -5.43 0.24
C LEU A 46 -1.91 -6.68 -0.64
N ALA A 47 -1.37 -7.83 -0.19
CA ALA A 47 -1.51 -9.08 -0.92
C ALA A 47 -2.96 -9.62 -0.91
N ALA A 48 -3.74 -9.25 0.11
CA ALA A 48 -5.13 -9.66 0.29
C ALA A 48 -6.16 -8.68 -0.30
N VAL A 49 -5.73 -7.49 -0.73
CA VAL A 49 -6.62 -6.48 -1.32
C VAL A 49 -7.06 -6.90 -2.72
N GLY A 50 -8.38 -6.91 -2.96
CA GLY A 50 -8.98 -7.26 -4.25
C GLY A 50 -8.74 -6.22 -5.34
N THR A 51 -8.81 -6.65 -6.61
CA THR A 51 -8.49 -5.81 -7.78
C THR A 51 -9.58 -4.84 -8.24
N TRP A 52 -10.86 -5.07 -7.90
CA TRP A 52 -11.99 -4.33 -8.49
C TRP A 52 -13.05 -3.80 -7.50
N GLY A 53 -12.91 -4.03 -6.19
CA GLY A 53 -13.93 -3.63 -5.20
C GLY A 53 -13.45 -2.69 -4.08
N ASP A 54 -12.19 -2.82 -3.65
CA ASP A 54 -11.67 -2.19 -2.42
C ASP A 54 -10.53 -1.20 -2.70
N LEU A 55 -10.55 -0.55 -3.87
CA LEU A 55 -9.41 0.18 -4.42
C LEU A 55 -8.84 1.29 -3.51
N LEU A 56 -9.59 1.75 -2.50
CA LEU A 56 -9.20 2.83 -1.61
C LEU A 56 -9.16 2.45 -0.11
N CYS A 57 -9.47 1.20 0.28
CA CYS A 57 -9.46 0.85 1.71
C CYS A 57 -8.07 0.90 2.36
N TRP A 58 -7.02 0.86 1.54
CA TRP A 58 -5.61 0.87 1.94
C TRP A 58 -4.92 2.22 1.73
N VAL A 59 -5.58 3.17 1.06
CA VAL A 59 -5.05 4.52 0.81
C VAL A 59 -5.60 5.46 1.87
N LEU A 60 -4.71 6.11 2.62
CA LEU A 60 -5.10 7.10 3.61
C LEU A 60 -5.49 8.42 2.93
N PRO A 61 -6.52 9.12 3.45
CA PRO A 61 -6.89 10.42 2.93
C PRO A 61 -5.78 11.43 3.17
N PHE A 62 -5.57 12.30 2.18
CA PHE A 62 -4.70 13.45 2.34
C PHE A 62 -5.24 14.35 3.47
N ARG A 63 -4.35 14.83 4.33
CA ARG A 63 -4.69 15.77 5.40
C ARG A 63 -4.10 17.12 5.06
N GLU A 64 -4.93 18.15 5.01
CA GLU A 64 -4.43 19.49 4.81
C GLU A 64 -3.63 19.92 6.05
N VAL A 65 -2.32 20.09 5.90
CA VAL A 65 -1.44 20.69 6.92
C VAL A 65 -0.84 21.92 6.31
N ASN A 66 -0.95 23.06 7.01
CA ASN A 66 -0.43 24.33 6.55
C ASN A 66 1.07 24.17 6.24
N PRO A 67 1.56 24.49 5.03
CA PRO A 67 2.98 24.45 4.74
C PRO A 67 3.73 25.44 5.66
N PRO A 68 4.98 25.13 6.04
CA PRO A 68 5.82 26.03 6.83
C PRO A 68 6.13 27.35 6.12
#